data_AF-A0A2A2ZDC1-F1
#
_entry.id   AF-A0A2A2ZDC1-F1
#
_cell.length_a   1.000
_cell.length_b   1.000
_cell.length_c   1.000
_cell.angle_alpha   90.00
_cell.angle_beta   90.00
_cell.angle_gamma   90.00
#
_symmetry.space_group_name_H-M   'P 1'
#
loop_
_entity.id
_entity.type
_entity.pdbx_description
1 polymer ?
#
loop_
_entity_poly.entity_id
_entity_poly.type
_entity_poly.pdbx_seq_one_letter_code
_entity_poly.pdbx_strand_id
1 'polypeptide(L)'
;MTNEHGYSQQKDNYAKRLRRIEGQVRGIARMIEEDKYCIDVLTQISAVNSALRSVALNLLDEHLGHCVTRAVAGGGDDADEKLAEASAAIARLVRS
;
A
#
# COMPACT_ATOMS: atom_id res chain seq x y z
N MET A 1 0.43 -14.90 22.85
CA MET A 1 -0.43 -13.80 22.39
C MET A 1 -0.08 -13.55 20.93
N THR A 2 -0.79 -14.19 20.01
CA THR A 2 -0.55 -14.12 18.57
C THR A 2 -0.88 -12.73 18.06
N ASN A 3 0.12 -12.02 17.54
CA ASN A 3 -0.06 -10.80 16.75
C ASN A 3 -1.07 -11.11 15.63
N GLU A 4 -2.31 -10.66 15.80
CA GLU A 4 -3.31 -10.70 14.75
C GLU A 4 -2.88 -9.63 13.73
N HIS A 5 -1.98 -10.00 12.81
CA HIS A 5 -1.54 -9.12 11.74
C HIS A 5 -2.79 -8.67 10.97
N GLY A 6 -3.08 -7.37 10.97
CA GLY A 6 -4.27 -6.74 10.35
C GLY A 6 -4.34 -6.85 8.82
N TYR A 7 -3.72 -7.89 8.23
CA TYR A 7 -3.69 -8.22 6.82
C TYR A 7 -4.21 -9.65 6.57
N SER A 8 -4.62 -10.40 7.61
CA SER A 8 -4.69 -11.86 7.55
C SER A 8 -5.73 -12.40 6.55
N GLN A 9 -6.83 -11.67 6.32
CA GLN A 9 -7.89 -12.12 5.39
C GLN A 9 -7.63 -11.72 3.93
N GLN A 10 -6.82 -10.68 3.68
CA GLN A 10 -6.52 -10.18 2.32
C GLN A 10 -5.06 -10.33 1.89
N LYS A 11 -4.21 -10.96 2.70
CA LYS A 11 -2.78 -11.17 2.45
C LYS A 11 -2.48 -11.68 1.03
N ASP A 12 -3.24 -12.67 0.56
CA ASP A 12 -3.06 -13.24 -0.77
C ASP A 12 -3.38 -12.27 -1.90
N ASN A 13 -4.35 -11.37 -1.68
CA ASN A 13 -4.71 -10.33 -2.66
C ASN A 13 -3.61 -9.28 -2.77
N TYR A 14 -3.03 -8.85 -1.65
CA TYR A 14 -1.88 -7.94 -1.66
C TYR A 14 -0.67 -8.58 -2.31
N ALA A 15 -0.35 -9.83 -1.96
CA ALA A 15 0.75 -10.56 -2.56
C ALA A 15 0.57 -10.70 -4.09
N LYS A 16 -0.64 -11.01 -4.56
CA LYS A 16 -0.95 -11.06 -6.01
C LYS A 16 -0.76 -9.70 -6.69
N ARG A 17 -1.23 -8.61 -6.09
CA ARG A 17 -1.06 -7.24 -6.63
C ARG A 17 0.43 -6.85 -6.69
N LEU A 18 1.19 -7.13 -5.64
CA LEU A 18 2.62 -6.85 -5.59
C LEU A 18 3.42 -7.66 -6.63
N ARG A 19 3.11 -8.96 -6.83
CA ARG A 19 3.72 -9.77 -7.91
C ARG A 19 3.43 -9.21 -9.30
N ARG A 20 2.24 -8.63 -9.52
CA ARG A 20 1.92 -7.96 -10.79
C ARG A 20 2.76 -6.70 -10.97
N ILE A 21 2.89 -5.89 -9.92
CA ILE A 21 3.72 -4.67 -9.93
C ILE A 21 5.19 -5.02 -10.20
N GLU A 22 5.72 -6.06 -9.57
CA GLU A 22 7.06 -6.59 -9.82
C GLU A 22 7.27 -6.95 -11.30
N GLY A 23 6.27 -7.60 -11.91
CA GLY A 23 6.27 -7.89 -13.35
C GLY A 23 6.29 -6.63 -14.23
N GLN A 24 5.58 -5.56 -13.84
CA GLN A 24 5.60 -4.28 -14.53
C GLN A 24 6.98 -3.61 -14.42
N VAL A 25 7.61 -3.63 -13.24
CA VAL A 25 8.97 -3.10 -13.03
C VAL A 25 9.99 -3.83 -13.90
N ARG A 26 9.91 -5.17 -13.98
CA ARG A 26 10.73 -5.95 -14.94
C ARG A 26 10.43 -5.62 -16.40
N GLY A 27 9.19 -5.24 -16.71
CA GLY A 27 8.82 -4.76 -18.05
C GLY A 27 9.52 -3.44 -18.38
N ILE A 28 9.50 -2.49 -17.45
CA ILE A 28 10.18 -1.19 -17.58
C ILE A 28 11.68 -1.37 -17.79
N ALA A 29 12.33 -2.25 -17.02
CA ALA A 29 13.76 -2.54 -17.22
C ALA A 29 14.06 -3.02 -18.65
N ARG A 30 13.26 -3.96 -19.17
CA ARG A 30 13.38 -4.42 -20.56
C ARG A 30 13.12 -3.32 -21.59
N MET A 31 12.16 -2.42 -21.33
CA MET A 31 11.93 -1.28 -22.22
C MET A 31 13.16 -0.36 -22.33
N ILE A 32 13.90 -0.21 -21.23
CA ILE A 32 15.15 0.57 -21.22
C ILE A 32 16.24 -0.18 -21.98
N GLU A 33 16.40 -1.49 -21.75
CA GLU A 33 17.36 -2.34 -22.47
C GLU A 33 17.10 -2.39 -23.99
N GLU A 34 15.84 -2.25 -24.40
CA GLU A 34 15.40 -2.24 -25.80
C GLU A 34 15.31 -0.83 -26.41
N ASP A 35 15.87 0.19 -25.76
CA ASP A 35 15.87 1.60 -26.20
C ASP A 35 14.46 2.12 -26.60
N LYS A 36 13.43 1.72 -25.86
CA LYS A 36 12.05 2.18 -26.12
C LYS A 36 11.92 3.68 -25.89
N TYR A 37 10.93 4.26 -26.57
CA TYR A 37 10.64 5.69 -26.49
C TYR A 37 10.39 6.13 -25.03
N CYS A 38 11.07 7.20 -24.61
CA CYS A 38 11.08 7.65 -23.23
C CYS A 38 9.67 7.93 -22.67
N ILE A 39 8.74 8.41 -23.51
CA ILE A 39 7.37 8.68 -23.06
C ILE A 39 6.61 7.39 -22.72
N ASP A 40 6.87 6.30 -23.44
CA ASP A 40 6.24 5.01 -23.15
C ASP A 40 6.77 4.44 -21.82
N VAL A 41 8.08 4.59 -21.58
CA VAL A 41 8.71 4.22 -20.30
C VAL A 41 8.11 5.02 -19.15
N LEU A 42 7.99 6.35 -19.30
CA LEU A 42 7.36 7.22 -18.30
C LEU A 42 5.89 6.87 -18.04
N THR A 43 5.18 6.46 -19.08
CA THR A 43 3.79 5.98 -18.97
C THR A 43 3.72 4.71 -18.12
N GLN A 44 4.62 3.74 -18.34
CA GLN A 44 4.66 2.52 -17.53
C GLN A 44 5.08 2.79 -16.08
N ILE A 45 6.02 3.70 -15.84
CA ILE A 45 6.39 4.14 -14.49
C ILE A 45 5.17 4.73 -13.77
N SER A 46 4.40 5.58 -14.45
CA SER A 46 3.18 6.17 -13.90
C SER A 46 2.11 5.12 -13.56
N ALA A 47 2.00 4.07 -14.38
CA ALA A 47 1.12 2.93 -14.11
C ALA A 47 1.55 2.14 -12.87
N VAL A 48 2.86 1.92 -12.69
CA VAL A 48 3.42 1.27 -11.49
C VAL A 48 3.14 2.09 -10.23
N ASN A 49 3.39 3.40 -10.27
CA ASN A 49 3.11 4.30 -9.14
C ASN A 49 1.62 4.27 -8.75
N SER A 50 0.73 4.28 -9.74
CA SER A 50 -0.72 4.20 -9.50
C SER A 50 -1.12 2.87 -8.85
N ALA A 51 -0.52 1.75 -9.29
CA ALA A 51 -0.77 0.45 -8.71
C ALA A 51 -0.25 0.34 -7.26
N LEU A 52 0.93 0.88 -6.97
CA LEU A 52 1.48 0.95 -5.61
C LEU A 52 0.61 1.79 -4.68
N ARG A 53 0.16 2.96 -5.14
CA ARG A 53 -0.78 3.81 -4.39
C ARG A 53 -2.09 3.08 -4.08
N SER A 54 -2.63 2.33 -5.03
CA SER A 54 -3.82 1.51 -4.80
C SER A 54 -3.58 0.44 -3.71
N VAL A 55 -2.43 -0.23 -3.71
CA VAL A 55 -2.09 -1.21 -2.66
C VAL A 55 -2.00 -0.52 -1.29
N ALA A 56 -1.32 0.62 -1.22
CA ALA A 56 -1.17 1.36 0.04
C ALA A 56 -2.50 1.86 0.61
N LEU A 57 -3.40 2.38 -0.24
CA LEU A 57 -4.74 2.82 0.17
C LEU A 57 -5.60 1.67 0.69
N ASN A 58 -5.55 0.50 0.06
CA ASN A 58 -6.29 -0.67 0.53
C ASN A 58 -5.76 -1.17 1.90
N LEU A 59 -4.44 -1.22 2.09
CA LEU A 59 -3.84 -1.59 3.38
C LEU A 59 -4.21 -0.60 4.49
N LEU A 60 -4.30 0.68 4.14
CA LEU A 60 -4.75 1.72 5.05
C LEU A 60 -6.23 1.54 5.44
N ASP A 61 -7.11 1.30 4.47
CA ASP A 61 -8.54 1.10 4.71
C ASP A 61 -8.78 -0.10 5.65
N GLU A 62 -8.05 -1.19 5.45
CA GLU A 62 -8.06 -2.34 6.35
C GLU A 62 -7.54 -2.00 7.75
N HIS A 63 -6.46 -1.21 7.84
CA HIS A 63 -5.92 -0.76 9.13
C HIS A 63 -6.92 0.12 9.90
N LEU A 64 -7.57 1.07 9.23
CA LEU A 64 -8.61 1.90 9.84
C LEU A 64 -9.82 1.05 10.26
N GLY A 65 -10.27 0.13 9.41
CA GLY A 65 -11.42 -0.73 9.70
C GLY A 65 -11.21 -1.65 10.90
N HIS A 66 -10.01 -2.19 11.11
CA HIS A 66 -9.74 -3.15 12.19
C HIS A 66 -9.10 -2.54 13.44
N CYS A 67 -8.07 -1.71 13.29
CA CYS A 67 -7.30 -1.21 14.42
C CYS A 67 -7.99 -0.02 15.09
N VAL A 68 -8.50 0.94 14.31
CA VAL A 68 -9.16 2.13 14.86
C VAL A 68 -10.53 1.76 15.44
N THR A 69 -11.33 0.97 14.74
CA THR A 69 -12.65 0.53 15.25
C THR A 69 -12.54 -0.26 16.55
N ARG A 70 -11.53 -1.15 16.69
CA ARG A 70 -11.29 -1.86 17.96
C ARG A 70 -10.78 -0.93 19.06
N ALA A 71 -9.88 0.00 18.75
CA ALA A 71 -9.34 0.91 19.75
C ALA A 71 -10.41 1.89 20.27
N VAL A 72 -11.27 2.41 19.40
CA VAL A 72 -12.43 3.24 19.77
C VAL A 72 -13.44 2.45 20.62
N ALA A 73 -13.65 1.17 20.33
CA ALA A 73 -14.51 0.30 21.14
C ALA A 73 -13.89 -0.06 22.51
N GLY A 74 -12.55 -0.03 22.64
CA GLY A 74 -11.82 -0.29 23.89
C GLY A 74 -11.75 0.91 24.83
N GLY A 75 -11.72 2.14 24.28
CA GLY A 75 -11.64 3.40 25.02
C GLY A 75 -10.28 3.68 25.69
N GLY A 76 -10.00 4.95 25.99
CA GLY A 76 -8.78 5.40 26.69
C GLY A 76 -7.64 5.89 25.77
N ASP A 77 -6.50 6.21 26.38
CA ASP A 77 -5.32 6.83 25.72
C ASP A 77 -4.73 5.98 24.56
N ASP A 78 -4.93 4.66 24.58
CA ASP A 78 -4.51 3.72 23.52
C ASP A 78 -5.19 4.01 22.16
N ALA A 79 -6.40 4.57 22.17
CA ALA A 79 -7.13 4.90 20.95
C ALA A 79 -6.51 6.09 20.21
N ASP A 80 -6.10 7.11 20.96
CA ASP A 80 -5.50 8.32 20.40
C ASP A 80 -4.10 8.03 19.84
N GLU A 81 -3.31 7.17 20.50
CA GLU A 81 -2.00 6.76 20.00
C GLU A 81 -2.10 5.98 18.67
N LYS A 82 -3.05 5.03 18.57
CA LYS A 82 -3.27 4.26 17.35
C LYS A 82 -3.82 5.11 16.20
N LEU A 83 -4.66 6.09 16.51
CA LEU A 83 -5.14 7.09 15.55
C LEU A 83 -4.01 7.99 15.03
N ALA A 84 -3.09 8.41 15.92
CA ALA A 84 -1.94 9.23 15.54
C ALA A 84 -0.96 8.44 14.63
N GLU A 85 -0.71 7.17 14.94
CA GLU A 85 0.11 6.27 14.12
C GLU A 85 -0.47 6.10 12.71
N ALA A 86 -1.77 5.81 12.61
CA ALA A 86 -2.48 5.71 11.34
C ALA A 86 -2.40 7.02 10.55
N SER A 87 -2.70 8.15 11.20
CA SER A 87 -2.67 9.49 10.58
C SER A 87 -1.28 9.85 10.04
N ALA A 88 -0.21 9.49 10.75
CA ALA A 88 1.16 9.72 10.30
C ALA A 88 1.52 8.88 9.06
N ALA A 89 1.06 7.62 9.01
CA ALA A 89 1.24 6.76 7.84
C ALA A 89 0.50 7.30 6.61
N ILE A 90 -0.75 7.76 6.77
CA ILE A 90 -1.54 8.44 5.72
C ILE A 90 -0.78 9.65 5.18
N ALA A 91 -0.28 10.49 6.09
CA ALA A 91 0.38 11.72 5.70
C ALA A 91 1.64 11.47 4.85
N ARG A 92 2.38 10.37 5.09
CA ARG A 92 3.51 9.98 4.24
C ARG A 92 3.05 9.52 2.85
N LEU A 93 1.96 8.76 2.78
CA LEU A 93 1.41 8.26 1.51
C LEU A 93 0.87 9.38 0.61
N VAL A 94 0.25 10.41 1.19
CA VAL A 94 -0.31 11.54 0.42
C VAL A 94 0.79 12.45 -0.14
N ARG A 95 1.97 12.49 0.48
CA ARG A 95 3.09 13.35 0.06
C ARG A 95 4.00 12.72 -1.01
N SER A 96 3.84 11.43 -1.30
CA SER A 96 4.61 10.67 -2.31
C SER A 96 3.85 10.53 -3.62
#